data_AF-A0A0F9D594-F1
#
_entry.id   AF-A0A0F9D594-F1
#
_cell.length_a   1.000
_cell.length_b   1.000
_cell.length_c   1.000
_cell.angle_alpha   90.00
_cell.angle_beta   90.00
_cell.angle_gamma   90.00
#
_symmetry.space_group_name_H-M   'P 1'
#
loop_
_entity.id
_entity.type
_entity.pdbx_description
1 polymer ?
#
loop_
_entity_poly.entity_id
_entity_poly.type
_entity_poly.pdbx_seq_one_letter_code
_entity_poly.pdbx_strand_id
1 'polypeptide(L)'
;MGDPEAAAAHIRKALKPGGSWMVVEPNAGDRLEDNMNPVGRLFYSASTMICVPTSLAQETGAALGAQAGEARIAQVIKAGGFTAVRRATETPLNMVLEAT
;
A
#
# COMPACT_ATOMS: atom_id res chain seq x y z
N MET A 1 3.18 6.75 4.58
CA MET A 1 4.51 6.62 3.95
C MET A 1 4.87 7.95 3.32
N GLY A 2 6.13 8.38 3.37
CA GLY A 2 6.57 9.62 2.71
C GLY A 2 6.53 9.45 1.20
N ASP A 3 7.55 8.80 0.64
CA ASP A 3 7.64 8.49 -0.78
C ASP A 3 7.53 6.98 -1.04
N PRO A 4 6.32 6.45 -1.33
CA PRO A 4 6.13 5.04 -1.53
C PRO A 4 6.64 4.54 -2.89
N GLU A 5 6.76 5.40 -3.90
CA GLU A 5 7.29 5.03 -5.22
C GLU A 5 8.82 4.88 -5.16
N ALA A 6 9.52 5.82 -4.51
CA ALA A 6 10.95 5.71 -4.29
C ALA A 6 11.30 4.52 -3.39
N ALA A 7 10.46 4.21 -2.39
CA ALA A 7 10.61 3.02 -1.56
C ALA A 7 10.54 1.74 -2.42
N ALA A 8 9.53 1.61 -3.29
CA ALA A 8 9.40 0.50 -4.21
C ALA A 8 10.61 0.39 -5.17
N ALA A 9 11.07 1.52 -5.74
CA ALA A 9 12.25 1.56 -6.59
C ALA A 9 13.54 1.15 -5.87
N HIS A 10 13.69 1.54 -4.62
CA HIS A 10 14.82 1.13 -3.79
C HIS A 10 14.81 -0.38 -3.53
N ILE A 11 13.66 -0.93 -3.15
CA ILE A 11 13.50 -2.38 -2.92
C ILE A 11 13.80 -3.16 -4.20
N ARG A 12 13.29 -2.72 -5.36
CA ARG A 12 13.54 -3.38 -6.65
C ARG A 12 15.04 -3.48 -6.98
N LYS A 13 15.81 -2.46 -6.64
CA LYS A 13 17.28 -2.41 -6.81
C LYS A 13 18.02 -3.29 -5.82
N ALA A 14 17.49 -3.46 -4.61
CA ALA A 14 18.12 -4.26 -3.55
C ALA A 14 17.90 -5.78 -3.72
N LEU A 15 16.84 -6.20 -4.42
CA LEU A 15 16.55 -7.60 -4.66
C LEU A 15 17.54 -8.24 -5.66
N LYS A 16 17.89 -9.51 -5.40
CA LYS A 16 18.61 -10.34 -6.38
C LYS A 16 17.75 -10.53 -7.65
N PRO A 17 18.36 -10.86 -8.81
CA PRO A 17 17.60 -11.27 -9.99
C PRO A 17 16.61 -12.39 -9.66
N GLY A 18 15.33 -12.20 -10.00
CA GLY A 18 14.25 -13.14 -9.71
C GLY A 18 13.72 -13.11 -8.26
N GLY A 19 14.16 -12.17 -7.42
CA GLY A 19 13.61 -11.98 -6.07
C GLY A 19 12.25 -11.29 -6.10
N SER A 20 11.39 -11.67 -5.16
CA SER A 20 10.05 -11.07 -4.96
C SER A 20 10.02 -10.19 -3.72
N TRP A 21 9.12 -9.20 -3.71
CA TRP A 21 8.77 -8.43 -2.52
C TRP A 21 7.37 -8.80 -2.04
N MET A 22 7.25 -9.15 -0.75
CA MET A 22 5.96 -9.35 -0.08
C MET A 22 5.55 -8.07 0.65
N VAL A 23 4.45 -7.46 0.22
CA VAL A 23 3.91 -6.22 0.79
C VAL A 23 2.69 -6.54 1.63
N VAL A 24 2.70 -6.17 2.90
CA VAL A 24 1.57 -6.40 3.82
C VAL A 24 0.92 -5.06 4.09
N GLU A 25 -0.35 -4.94 3.72
CA GLU A 25 -1.14 -3.70 3.84
C GLU A 25 -2.51 -4.01 4.44
N PRO A 26 -3.20 -3.02 5.04
CA PRO A 26 -4.56 -3.22 5.52
C PRO A 26 -5.46 -3.77 4.41
N ASN A 27 -6.34 -4.70 4.75
CA ASN A 27 -7.29 -5.23 3.79
C ASN A 27 -8.31 -4.13 3.47
N ALA A 28 -8.28 -3.68 2.22
CA ALA A 28 -8.96 -2.50 1.72
C ALA A 28 -9.51 -2.79 0.33
N GLY A 29 -10.79 -2.48 0.11
CA GLY A 29 -11.36 -2.41 -1.24
C GLY A 29 -10.93 -1.13 -1.96
N ASP A 30 -11.04 -1.11 -3.29
CA ASP A 30 -10.64 0.04 -4.11
C ASP A 30 -11.69 1.17 -4.09
N ARG A 31 -12.91 0.89 -3.62
CA ARG A 31 -14.00 1.86 -3.52
C ARG A 31 -14.43 2.06 -2.07
N LEU A 32 -15.00 3.21 -1.75
CA LEU A 32 -15.38 3.53 -0.38
C LEU A 32 -16.44 2.55 0.17
N GLU A 33 -17.42 2.19 -0.65
CA GLU A 33 -18.50 1.27 -0.29
C GLU A 33 -18.00 -0.12 0.14
N ASP A 34 -16.90 -0.60 -0.44
CA ASP A 34 -16.27 -1.88 -0.10
C ASP A 34 -15.68 -1.85 1.32
N ASN A 35 -15.40 -0.64 1.82
CA ASN A 35 -14.75 -0.39 3.10
C ASN A 35 -15.74 0.07 4.19
N MET A 36 -17.05 0.12 3.92
CA MET A 36 -18.07 0.52 4.90
C MET A 36 -18.37 -0.61 5.91
N ASN A 37 -17.36 -0.98 6.69
CA ASN A 37 -17.41 -2.04 7.69
C ASN A 37 -16.62 -1.61 8.96
N PRO A 38 -16.69 -2.36 10.07
CA PRO A 38 -16.02 -1.99 11.32
C PRO A 38 -14.50 -1.81 11.19
N VAL A 39 -13.85 -2.64 10.35
CA VAL A 39 -12.40 -2.58 10.10
C VAL A 39 -12.06 -1.30 9.32
N GLY A 40 -12.83 -1.00 8.27
CA GLY A 40 -12.71 0.24 7.51
C GLY A 40 -12.88 1.47 8.39
N ARG A 41 -13.90 1.50 9.25
CA ARG A 41 -14.12 2.60 10.21
C ARG A 41 -12.90 2.83 11.11
N LEU A 42 -12.31 1.77 11.64
CA LEU A 42 -11.13 1.86 12.50
C LEU A 42 -9.93 2.43 11.73
N PHE A 43 -9.60 1.87 10.57
CA PHE A 43 -8.43 2.28 9.81
C PHE A 43 -8.57 3.65 9.16
N TYR A 44 -9.75 4.04 8.69
CA TYR A 44 -9.99 5.42 8.23
C TYR A 44 -9.78 6.42 9.38
N SER A 45 -10.33 6.12 10.58
CA SER A 45 -10.18 7.00 11.74
C SER A 45 -8.72 7.15 12.16
N ALA A 46 -7.99 6.04 12.25
CA ALA A 46 -6.56 6.05 12.58
C ALA A 46 -5.73 6.75 11.49
N SER A 47 -5.99 6.45 10.22
CA SER A 47 -5.25 6.99 9.09
C SER A 47 -5.41 8.51 8.95
N THR A 48 -6.63 9.03 9.15
CA THR A 48 -6.92 10.47 9.13
C THR A 48 -6.15 11.22 10.21
N MET A 49 -5.95 10.61 11.38
CA MET A 49 -5.27 11.26 12.51
C MET A 49 -3.76 11.02 12.53
N ILE A 50 -3.25 10.01 11.79
CA ILE A 50 -1.85 9.57 11.86
C ILE A 50 -1.24 9.46 10.46
N CYS A 51 -1.60 8.43 9.70
CA CYS A 51 -0.87 8.07 8.47
C CYS A 51 -0.91 9.14 7.38
N VAL A 52 -2.07 9.76 7.17
CA VAL A 52 -2.29 10.82 6.17
C VAL A 52 -1.53 12.10 6.55
N PRO A 53 -1.73 12.70 7.74
CA PRO A 53 -1.00 13.91 8.11
C PRO A 53 0.52 13.68 8.18
N THR A 54 0.97 12.52 8.64
CA THR A 54 2.41 12.18 8.60
C THR A 54 2.94 12.14 7.16
N SER A 55 2.19 11.58 6.21
CA SER A 55 2.59 11.56 4.79
C SER A 55 2.62 12.97 4.19
N LEU A 56 1.59 13.78 4.46
CA LEU A 56 1.49 15.17 3.99
C LEU A 56 2.60 16.07 4.53
N ALA A 57 3.15 15.75 5.70
CA ALA A 57 4.29 16.47 6.28
C ALA A 57 5.65 16.11 5.63
N GLN A 58 5.69 15.19 4.68
CA GLN A 58 6.89 14.84 3.91
C GLN A 58 6.85 15.49 2.53
N GLU A 59 8.02 15.65 1.88
CA GLU A 59 8.16 16.41 0.62
C GLU A 59 7.22 15.95 -0.49
N THR A 60 7.02 14.65 -0.65
CA THR A 60 6.16 14.07 -1.70
C THR A 60 4.67 14.13 -1.38
N GLY A 61 4.29 14.18 -0.09
CA GLY A 61 2.90 14.33 0.33
C GLY A 61 1.91 13.29 -0.22
N ALA A 62 2.34 12.06 -0.52
CA ALA A 62 1.55 11.09 -1.30
C ALA A 62 0.18 10.72 -0.69
N ALA A 63 0.04 10.85 0.63
CA ALA A 63 -1.22 10.81 1.38
C ALA A 63 -2.14 9.59 1.11
N LEU A 64 -1.58 8.44 0.73
CA LEU A 64 -2.37 7.23 0.42
C LEU A 64 -3.27 6.77 1.59
N GLY A 65 -2.77 6.92 2.82
CA GLY A 65 -3.45 6.43 4.02
C GLY A 65 -3.47 4.90 4.13
N ALA A 66 -4.15 4.40 5.16
CA ALA A 66 -4.27 2.97 5.44
C ALA A 66 -5.23 2.23 4.49
N GLN A 67 -6.21 2.94 3.93
CA GLN A 67 -7.29 2.38 3.10
C GLN A 67 -7.09 2.73 1.62
N ALA A 68 -5.86 2.57 1.13
CA ALA A 68 -5.50 2.96 -0.23
C ALA A 68 -6.09 2.03 -1.31
N GLY A 69 -6.39 0.77 -0.95
CA GLY A 69 -6.86 -0.26 -1.88
C GLY A 69 -5.74 -0.92 -2.67
N GLU A 70 -5.98 -2.16 -3.11
CA GLU A 70 -5.01 -2.96 -3.85
C GLU A 70 -4.61 -2.30 -5.17
N ALA A 71 -5.56 -1.73 -5.91
CA ALA A 71 -5.28 -1.13 -7.21
C ALA A 71 -4.31 0.06 -7.07
N ARG A 72 -4.50 0.91 -6.05
CA ARG A 72 -3.62 2.06 -5.84
C ARG A 72 -2.25 1.63 -5.36
N ILE A 73 -2.17 0.65 -4.45
CA ILE A 73 -0.90 0.10 -3.98
C ILE A 73 -0.14 -0.56 -5.14
N ALA A 74 -0.82 -1.34 -5.98
CA ALA A 74 -0.22 -1.96 -7.16
C ALA A 74 0.30 -0.94 -8.17
N GLN A 75 -0.38 0.18 -8.38
CA GLN A 75 0.12 1.27 -9.23
C GLN A 75 1.44 1.84 -8.71
N VAL A 76 1.53 2.11 -7.41
CA VAL A 76 2.73 2.65 -6.76
C VAL A 76 3.89 1.65 -6.82
N ILE A 77 3.63 0.37 -6.55
CA ILE A 77 4.62 -0.70 -6.67
C ILE A 77 5.15 -0.78 -8.12
N LYS A 78 4.26 -0.71 -9.12
CA LYS A 78 4.65 -0.74 -10.54
C LYS A 78 5.42 0.52 -10.96
N ALA A 79 5.06 1.69 -10.45
CA ALA A 79 5.83 2.92 -10.66
C ALA A 79 7.26 2.80 -10.11
N GLY A 80 7.47 2.01 -9.05
CA GLY A 80 8.78 1.62 -8.54
C GLY A 80 9.56 0.61 -9.40
N GLY A 81 9.03 0.17 -10.55
CA GLY A 81 9.75 -0.70 -11.49
C GLY A 81 9.53 -2.20 -11.31
N PHE A 82 8.56 -2.62 -10.49
CA PHE A 82 8.03 -3.99 -10.53
C PHE A 82 7.08 -4.15 -11.71
N THR A 83 7.02 -5.36 -12.28
CA THR A 83 6.27 -5.62 -13.52
C THR A 83 4.94 -6.32 -13.26
N ALA A 84 4.91 -7.20 -12.27
CA ALA A 84 3.69 -7.88 -11.85
C ALA A 84 3.45 -7.67 -10.35
N VAL A 85 2.16 -7.55 -10.00
CA VAL A 85 1.68 -7.48 -8.63
C VAL A 85 0.44 -8.36 -8.55
N ARG A 86 0.38 -9.24 -7.55
CA ARG A 86 -0.80 -10.08 -7.29
C ARG A 86 -1.06 -10.20 -5.79
N ARG A 87 -2.31 -10.39 -5.40
CA ARG A 87 -2.64 -10.85 -4.05
C ARG A 87 -2.17 -12.29 -3.85
N ALA A 88 -1.25 -12.50 -2.93
CA ALA A 88 -0.69 -13.80 -2.59
C ALA A 88 -1.53 -14.53 -1.53
N THR A 89 -2.03 -13.78 -0.54
CA THR A 89 -2.94 -14.27 0.49
C THR A 89 -3.59 -13.09 1.20
N GLU A 90 -4.56 -13.35 2.07
CA GLU A 90 -5.21 -12.33 2.88
C GLU A 90 -5.72 -12.88 4.22
N THR A 91 -5.99 -11.96 5.12
CA THR A 91 -6.73 -12.15 6.37
C THR A 91 -7.83 -11.10 6.42
N PRO A 92 -8.75 -11.16 7.41
CA PRO A 92 -9.75 -10.11 7.57
C PRO A 92 -9.17 -8.70 7.77
N LEU A 93 -7.92 -8.57 8.25
CA LEU A 93 -7.30 -7.28 8.56
C LEU A 93 -6.23 -6.85 7.55
N ASN A 94 -5.58 -7.80 6.86
CA ASN A 94 -4.46 -7.50 5.99
C ASN A 94 -4.58 -8.26 4.66
N MET A 95 -4.18 -7.60 3.59
CA MET A 95 -3.85 -8.24 2.33
C MET A 95 -2.33 -8.37 2.20
N VAL A 96 -1.88 -9.44 1.53
CA VAL A 96 -0.46 -9.65 1.23
C VAL A 96 -0.30 -9.68 -0.28
N LEU A 97 0.42 -8.71 -0.82
CA LEU A 97 0.73 -8.61 -2.24
C LEU A 97 2.14 -9.16 -2.50
N GLU A 98 2.31 -9.91 -3.59
CA GLU A 98 3.61 -10.28 -4.14
C GLU A 98 3.90 -9.41 -5.35
N ALA A 99 5.10 -8.81 -5.38
CA ALA A 99 5.60 -8.01 -6.50
C ALA A 99 6.88 -8.62 -7.09
N THR A 100 6.95 -8.69 -8.42
CA THR A 100 8.08 -9.24 -9.20
C THR A 100 8.48 -8.36 -10.38
#